data_AF-A0A0G4HS16-F1
#
_entry.id   AF-A0A0G4HS16-F1
#
_cell.length_a   1.000
_cell.length_b   1.000
_cell.length_c   1.000
_cell.angle_alpha   90.00
_cell.angle_beta   90.00
_cell.angle_gamma   90.00
#
_symmetry.space_group_name_H-M   'P 1'
#
loop_
_entity.id
_entity.type
_entity.pdbx_description
1 polymer ?
#
loop_
_entity_poly.entity_id
_entity_poly.type
_entity_poly.pdbx_seq_one_letter_code
_entity_poly.pdbx_strand_id
1 'polypeptide(L)'
;MARVVPGVGGQMGQLEGMIRDRLIPTLMKGRWNGGPFTQHDVWLRDVAALPVRLLGLGIPKPTEPVDKDYKTSAAASKAITEAILRREDIDVDEHVKRGQKARAAHKEAIKEAVEKEWERLGSQLGQAASENQCEEVRQSKEKRQSGWLTATPLKEHGMNLSPDEFRDAMTI
;
A
#
# COMPACT_ATOMS: atom_id res chain seq x y z
N MET A 1 10.32 1.44 0.77
CA MET A 1 11.37 0.59 1.35
C MET A 1 11.37 0.73 2.86
N ALA A 2 10.87 -0.29 3.55
CA ALA A 2 11.02 -0.42 4.98
C ALA A 2 12.39 -1.03 5.33
N ARG A 3 12.96 -0.67 6.48
CA ARG A 3 14.13 -1.39 7.02
C ARG A 3 13.63 -2.64 7.72
N VAL A 4 14.04 -3.81 7.25
CA VAL A 4 13.57 -5.11 7.74
C VAL A 4 14.73 -6.04 8.03
N VAL A 5 14.51 -6.98 8.95
CA VAL A 5 15.48 -8.02 9.32
C VAL A 5 15.16 -9.33 8.60
N PRO A 6 16.15 -10.22 8.38
CA PRO A 6 15.89 -11.56 7.85
C PRO A 6 14.86 -12.30 8.71
N GLY A 7 13.97 -13.06 8.06
CA GLY A 7 13.00 -13.92 8.76
C GLY A 7 11.78 -13.20 9.37
N VAL A 8 11.61 -11.89 9.16
CA VAL A 8 10.44 -11.14 9.66
C VAL A 8 9.11 -11.53 8.98
N GLY A 9 9.15 -12.34 7.92
CA GLY A 9 7.98 -12.72 7.12
C GLY A 9 6.82 -13.30 7.94
N GLY A 10 7.11 -14.10 8.98
CA GLY A 10 6.07 -14.65 9.87
C GLY A 10 5.31 -13.57 10.65
N GLN A 11 6.02 -12.57 11.17
CA GLN A 11 5.41 -11.43 11.88
C GLN A 11 4.62 -10.54 10.93
N MET A 12 5.15 -10.32 9.71
CA MET A 12 4.43 -9.60 8.65
C MET A 12 3.16 -10.32 8.21
N GLY A 13 3.15 -11.66 8.25
CA GLY A 13 1.95 -12.47 8.02
C GLY A 13 0.86 -12.24 9.06
N GLN A 14 1.22 -12.15 10.35
CA GLN A 14 0.26 -11.82 11.41
C GLN A 14 -0.31 -10.40 11.24
N LEU A 15 0.54 -9.44 10.90
CA LEU A 15 0.12 -8.07 10.62
C LEU A 15 -0.81 -8.01 9.41
N GLU A 16 -0.48 -8.71 8.32
CA GLU A 16 -1.34 -8.80 7.13
C GLU A 16 -2.70 -9.41 7.47
N GLY A 17 -2.73 -10.48 8.28
CA GLY A 17 -3.98 -11.04 8.80
C GLY A 17 -4.79 -10.01 9.59
N MET A 18 -4.18 -9.23 10.49
CA MET A 18 -4.89 -8.19 11.23
C MET A 18 -5.43 -7.07 10.34
N ILE A 19 -4.68 -6.68 9.32
CA ILE A 19 -5.11 -5.65 8.35
C ILE A 19 -6.31 -6.15 7.56
N ARG A 20 -6.21 -7.35 6.99
CA ARG A 20 -7.22 -7.96 6.13
C ARG A 20 -8.46 -8.39 6.90
N ASP A 21 -8.29 -8.97 8.09
CA ASP A 21 -9.38 -9.64 8.82
C ASP A 21 -10.10 -8.70 9.79
N ARG A 22 -9.46 -7.59 10.21
CA ARG A 22 -10.04 -6.65 11.17
C ARG A 22 -10.05 -5.21 10.68
N LEU A 23 -8.91 -4.66 10.26
CA LEU A 23 -8.80 -3.23 9.95
C LEU A 23 -9.69 -2.83 8.76
N ILE A 24 -9.50 -3.45 7.60
CA ILE A 24 -10.24 -3.12 6.37
C ILE A 24 -11.75 -3.35 6.54
N PRO A 25 -12.22 -4.51 7.06
CA PRO A 25 -13.65 -4.72 7.31
C PRO A 25 -14.24 -3.65 8.25
N THR A 26 -13.54 -3.33 9.35
CA THR A 26 -14.02 -2.32 10.31
C THR A 26 -14.12 -0.93 9.68
N LEU A 27 -13.18 -0.57 8.80
CA LEU A 27 -13.23 0.71 8.07
C LEU A 27 -14.43 0.78 7.12
N MET A 28 -14.82 -0.33 6.48
CA MET A 28 -15.84 -0.35 5.41
C MET A 28 -17.22 -0.86 5.86
N LYS A 29 -17.52 -0.86 7.18
CA LYS A 29 -18.76 -1.46 7.78
C LYS A 29 -18.96 -2.95 7.48
N GLY A 30 -18.02 -3.62 6.81
CA GLY A 30 -18.03 -5.06 6.62
C GLY A 30 -17.76 -5.78 7.94
N ARG A 31 -18.57 -6.79 8.28
CA ARG A 31 -18.17 -7.76 9.29
C ARG A 31 -17.58 -8.97 8.59
N TRP A 32 -16.32 -9.25 8.90
CA TRP A 32 -15.83 -10.60 8.70
C TRP A 32 -16.59 -11.54 9.64
N ASN A 33 -17.24 -12.57 9.09
CA ASN A 33 -18.11 -13.48 9.85
C ASN A 33 -17.43 -14.77 10.35
N GLY A 34 -16.12 -14.90 10.16
CA GLY A 34 -15.33 -16.08 10.56
C GLY A 34 -15.24 -17.14 9.45
N GLY A 35 -15.95 -16.92 8.34
CA GLY A 35 -16.02 -17.85 7.21
C GLY A 35 -14.82 -17.78 6.27
N PRO A 36 -14.78 -18.67 5.26
CA PRO A 36 -13.80 -18.60 4.20
C PRO A 36 -13.94 -17.29 3.41
N PHE A 37 -12.80 -16.77 2.98
CA PHE A 37 -12.75 -15.58 2.13
C PHE A 37 -13.52 -15.77 0.84
N THR A 38 -14.35 -14.79 0.51
CA THR A 38 -14.94 -14.67 -0.81
C THR A 38 -13.95 -14.07 -1.80
N GLN A 39 -14.23 -14.22 -3.09
CA GLN A 39 -13.46 -13.53 -4.14
C GLN A 39 -13.51 -12.00 -3.97
N HIS A 40 -14.62 -11.47 -3.43
CA HIS A 40 -14.77 -10.06 -3.14
C HIS A 40 -13.80 -9.59 -2.04
N ASP A 41 -13.62 -10.36 -0.97
CA ASP A 41 -12.72 -9.99 0.13
C ASP A 41 -11.26 -9.91 -0.33
N VAL A 42 -10.85 -10.84 -1.21
CA VAL A 42 -9.51 -10.84 -1.82
C VAL A 42 -9.34 -9.62 -2.71
N TRP A 43 -10.32 -9.35 -3.58
CA TRP A 43 -10.32 -8.18 -4.46
C TRP A 43 -10.27 -6.87 -3.65
N LEU A 44 -11.07 -6.76 -2.59
CA LEU A 44 -11.11 -5.60 -1.71
C LEU A 44 -9.76 -5.35 -1.02
N ARG A 45 -9.08 -6.42 -0.59
CA ARG A 45 -7.75 -6.32 0.00
C ARG A 45 -6.72 -5.80 -1.00
N ASP A 46 -6.81 -6.25 -2.25
CA ASP A 46 -5.93 -5.83 -3.34
C ASP A 46 -6.17 -4.34 -3.69
N VAL A 47 -7.44 -3.91 -3.78
CA VAL A 47 -7.80 -2.51 -4.00
C VAL A 47 -7.33 -1.64 -2.83
N ALA A 48 -7.52 -2.06 -1.58
CA ALA A 48 -7.06 -1.32 -0.41
C ALA A 48 -5.52 -1.09 -0.39
N ALA A 49 -4.75 -1.97 -1.05
CA ALA A 49 -3.30 -1.81 -1.18
C ALA A 49 -2.88 -0.75 -2.20
N LEU A 50 -3.75 -0.43 -3.16
CA LEU A 50 -3.47 0.61 -4.15
C LEU A 50 -3.40 2.00 -3.49
N PRO A 51 -2.65 2.94 -4.07
CA PRO A 51 -2.64 4.32 -3.58
C PRO A 51 -4.00 4.99 -3.81
N VAL A 52 -4.30 5.99 -2.99
CA VAL A 52 -5.53 6.80 -3.04
C VAL A 52 -5.86 7.33 -4.43
N ARG A 53 -4.85 7.75 -5.21
CA ARG A 53 -5.05 8.25 -6.58
C ARG A 53 -5.61 7.20 -7.56
N LEU A 54 -5.56 5.92 -7.18
CA LEU A 54 -6.10 4.76 -7.89
C LEU A 54 -7.23 4.11 -7.07
N LEU A 55 -7.97 4.93 -6.32
CA LEU A 55 -9.11 4.55 -5.49
C LEU A 55 -8.81 3.63 -4.30
N GLY A 56 -7.56 3.22 -4.09
CA GLY A 56 -7.20 2.41 -2.93
C GLY A 56 -7.00 3.21 -1.65
N LEU A 57 -6.58 2.53 -0.57
CA LEU A 57 -6.38 3.14 0.75
C LEU A 57 -4.90 3.41 1.07
N GLY A 58 -4.00 2.98 0.19
CA GLY A 58 -2.55 3.06 0.40
C GLY A 58 -2.06 2.19 1.56
N ILE A 59 -2.79 1.12 1.90
CA ILE A 59 -2.43 0.19 2.98
C ILE A 59 -1.69 -1.01 2.36
N PRO A 60 -0.35 -0.98 2.28
CA PRO A 60 0.41 -2.00 1.57
C PRO A 60 0.25 -3.38 2.23
N LYS A 61 0.50 -4.44 1.46
CA LYS A 61 0.60 -5.81 1.98
C LYS A 61 1.98 -6.01 2.60
N PRO A 62 2.12 -6.10 3.93
CA PRO A 62 3.43 -6.11 4.59
C PRO A 62 4.29 -7.32 4.24
N THR A 63 3.68 -8.41 3.78
CA THR A 63 4.35 -9.66 3.41
C THR A 63 5.04 -9.62 2.05
N GLU A 64 4.50 -8.86 1.09
CA GLU A 64 5.01 -8.83 -0.29
C GLU A 64 6.39 -8.18 -0.47
N PRO A 65 6.71 -7.04 0.17
CA PRO A 65 7.98 -6.38 -0.05
C PRO A 65 9.12 -6.94 0.80
N VAL A 66 8.87 -7.81 1.79
CA VAL A 66 9.84 -8.20 2.84
C VAL A 66 11.21 -8.56 2.27
N ASP A 67 11.28 -9.48 1.32
CA ASP A 67 12.56 -9.94 0.76
C ASP A 67 13.26 -8.86 -0.07
N LYS A 68 12.49 -8.08 -0.84
CA LYS A 68 13.01 -6.99 -1.67
C LYS A 68 13.51 -5.83 -0.82
N ASP A 69 12.78 -5.51 0.24
CA ASP A 69 13.13 -4.49 1.22
C ASP A 69 14.38 -4.89 2.01
N TYR A 70 14.48 -6.16 2.42
CA TYR A 70 15.69 -6.68 3.07
C TYR A 70 16.90 -6.55 2.13
N LYS A 71 16.80 -7.05 0.89
CA LYS A 71 17.89 -6.97 -0.10
C LYS A 71 18.31 -5.53 -0.37
N THR A 72 17.34 -4.63 -0.49
CA THR A 72 17.61 -3.20 -0.70
C THR A 72 18.26 -2.57 0.53
N SER A 73 17.86 -2.98 1.75
CA SER A 73 18.43 -2.50 3.01
C SER A 73 19.86 -2.95 3.17
N ALA A 74 20.12 -4.23 2.95
CA ALA A 74 21.45 -4.80 2.97
C ALA A 74 22.36 -4.14 1.93
N ALA A 75 21.86 -3.92 0.72
CA ALA A 75 22.62 -3.25 -0.34
C ALA A 75 22.93 -1.78 -0.02
N ALA A 76 21.98 -1.06 0.58
CA ALA A 76 22.16 0.33 0.99
C ALA A 76 23.18 0.45 2.14
N SER A 77 23.13 -0.47 3.12
CA SER A 77 24.02 -0.48 4.28
C SER A 77 25.38 -1.11 4.02
N LYS A 78 25.59 -1.78 2.88
CA LYS A 78 26.81 -2.53 2.56
C LYS A 78 28.11 -1.73 2.77
N ALA A 79 28.16 -0.49 2.29
CA ALA A 79 29.36 0.36 2.42
C ALA A 79 29.72 0.63 3.89
N ILE A 80 28.71 0.89 4.72
CA ILE A 80 28.89 1.08 6.17
C ILE A 80 29.37 -0.21 6.82
N THR A 81 28.75 -1.35 6.47
CA THR A 81 29.13 -2.65 7.03
C THR A 81 30.59 -2.99 6.69
N GLU A 82 31.03 -2.77 5.46
CA GLU A 82 32.42 -3.04 5.05
C GLU A 82 33.43 -2.12 5.73
N ALA A 83 33.13 -0.82 5.84
CA ALA A 83 33.99 0.13 6.54
C ALA A 83 34.18 -0.25 8.03
N ILE A 84 33.10 -0.64 8.71
CA ILE A 84 33.16 -1.14 10.09
C ILE A 84 34.05 -2.38 10.20
N LEU A 85 33.90 -3.35 9.28
CA LEU A 85 34.68 -4.59 9.31
C LEU A 85 36.17 -4.36 9.03
N ARG A 86 36.51 -3.46 8.11
CA ARG A 86 37.89 -3.10 7.77
C ARG A 86 38.51 -2.08 8.73
N ARG A 87 37.69 -1.45 9.59
CA ARG A 87 38.06 -0.31 10.44
C ARG A 87 38.59 0.87 9.62
N GLU A 88 37.96 1.11 8.49
CA GLU A 88 38.28 2.19 7.56
C GLU A 88 37.23 3.30 7.66
N ASP A 89 37.63 4.51 7.27
CA ASP A 89 36.68 5.61 7.10
C ASP A 89 35.78 5.37 5.89
N ILE A 90 34.56 5.89 5.96
CA ILE A 90 33.57 5.80 4.89
C ILE A 90 33.56 7.09 4.06
N ASP A 91 33.54 6.94 2.74
CA ASP A 91 33.12 8.03 1.85
C ASP A 91 31.61 8.26 2.00
N VAL A 92 31.26 9.29 2.76
CA VAL A 92 29.88 9.67 3.05
C VAL A 92 29.14 10.09 1.78
N ASP A 93 29.80 10.81 0.88
CA ASP A 93 29.18 11.34 -0.34
C ASP A 93 28.85 10.20 -1.32
N GLU A 94 29.76 9.24 -1.48
CA GLU A 94 29.52 8.05 -2.28
C GLU A 94 28.37 7.21 -1.69
N HIS A 95 28.36 7.02 -0.37
CA HIS A 95 27.29 6.30 0.33
C HIS A 95 25.92 6.95 0.11
N VAL A 96 25.82 8.28 0.24
CA VAL A 96 24.58 9.03 0.02
C VAL A 96 24.10 8.88 -1.42
N LYS A 97 24.98 9.04 -2.42
CA LYS A 97 24.64 8.88 -3.84
C LYS A 97 24.12 7.47 -4.14
N ARG A 98 24.76 6.45 -3.58
CA ARG A 98 24.33 5.04 -3.72
C ARG A 98 22.95 4.81 -3.11
N GLY A 99 22.71 5.35 -1.91
CA GLY A 99 21.42 5.27 -1.24
C GLY A 99 20.30 5.97 -2.02
N GLN A 100 20.56 7.15 -2.57
CA GLN A 100 19.60 7.88 -3.41
C GLN A 100 19.26 7.10 -4.68
N LYS A 101 20.25 6.55 -5.39
CA LYS A 101 20.04 5.73 -6.58
C LYS A 101 19.20 4.49 -6.30
N ALA A 102 19.50 3.78 -5.20
CA ALA A 102 18.73 2.60 -4.79
C ALA A 102 17.26 2.94 -4.45
N ARG A 103 17.03 4.05 -3.73
CA ARG A 103 15.67 4.52 -3.41
C ARG A 103 14.88 4.95 -4.64
N ALA A 104 15.53 5.64 -5.58
CA ALA A 104 14.89 6.06 -6.83
C ALA A 104 14.47 4.84 -7.68
N ALA A 105 15.36 3.86 -7.86
CA ALA A 105 15.05 2.64 -8.57
C ALA A 105 13.89 1.85 -7.91
N HIS A 106 13.91 1.75 -6.57
CA HIS A 106 12.84 1.10 -5.82
C HIS A 106 11.49 1.83 -5.97
N LYS A 107 11.50 3.17 -5.98
CA LYS A 107 10.29 3.99 -6.17
C LYS A 107 9.67 3.76 -7.55
N GLU A 108 10.48 3.76 -8.61
CA GLU A 108 9.96 3.51 -9.96
C GLU A 108 9.44 2.07 -10.11
N ALA A 109 10.13 1.08 -9.55
CA ALA A 109 9.66 -0.31 -9.56
C ALA A 109 8.31 -0.49 -8.84
N ILE A 110 8.09 0.22 -7.71
CA ILE A 110 6.78 0.22 -7.03
C ILE A 110 5.73 0.88 -7.91
N LYS A 111 6.04 2.03 -8.52
CA LYS A 111 5.09 2.76 -9.37
C LYS A 111 4.61 1.90 -10.54
N GLU A 112 5.51 1.21 -11.21
CA GLU A 112 5.16 0.29 -12.31
C GLU A 112 4.34 -0.91 -11.82
N ALA A 113 4.69 -1.50 -10.69
CA ALA A 113 3.95 -2.63 -10.12
C ALA A 113 2.52 -2.24 -9.74
N VAL A 114 2.35 -1.05 -9.15
CA VAL A 114 1.05 -0.50 -8.77
C VAL A 114 0.16 -0.24 -9.98
N GLU A 115 0.72 0.27 -11.08
CA GLU A 115 -0.06 0.53 -12.30
C GLU A 115 -0.53 -0.78 -12.94
N LYS A 116 0.35 -1.79 -13.03
CA LYS A 116 0.00 -3.12 -13.54
C LYS A 116 -1.08 -3.80 -12.70
N GLU A 117 -0.98 -3.65 -11.38
CA GLU A 117 -1.96 -4.22 -10.46
C GLU A 117 -3.33 -3.55 -10.61
N TRP A 118 -3.35 -2.23 -10.83
CA TRP A 118 -4.57 -1.50 -11.12
C TRP A 118 -5.24 -1.96 -12.42
N GLU A 119 -4.47 -2.16 -13.51
CA GLU A 119 -4.99 -2.70 -14.77
C GLU A 119 -5.57 -4.12 -14.59
N ARG A 120 -4.88 -4.96 -13.82
CA ARG A 120 -5.34 -6.31 -13.46
C ARG A 120 -6.67 -6.26 -12.70
N LEU A 121 -6.78 -5.42 -11.69
CA LEU A 121 -7.98 -5.30 -10.85
C LEU A 121 -9.16 -4.70 -11.60
N GLY A 122 -8.92 -3.71 -12.46
CA GLY A 122 -9.96 -3.15 -13.33
C GLY A 122 -10.56 -4.18 -14.29
N SER A 123 -9.75 -5.13 -14.76
CA SER A 123 -10.22 -6.23 -15.62
C SER A 123 -11.05 -7.28 -14.87
N GLN A 124 -10.88 -7.39 -13.55
CA GLN A 124 -11.59 -8.34 -12.68
C GLN A 124 -12.83 -7.76 -12.01
N LEU A 125 -13.01 -6.44 -12.07
CA LEU A 125 -14.07 -5.68 -11.43
C LEU A 125 -15.46 -6.28 -11.72
N GLY A 126 -15.78 -6.57 -12.99
CA GLY A 126 -17.07 -7.15 -13.39
C GLY A 126 -17.32 -8.60 -12.94
N GLN A 127 -16.32 -9.31 -12.43
CA GLN A 127 -16.47 -10.67 -11.90
C GLN A 127 -16.48 -10.70 -10.36
N ALA A 128 -15.91 -9.69 -9.70
CA ALA A 128 -15.66 -9.68 -8.25
C ALA A 128 -16.53 -8.67 -7.48
N ALA A 129 -17.18 -7.72 -8.17
CA ALA A 129 -17.98 -6.66 -7.57
C ALA A 129 -19.37 -6.58 -8.20
N SER A 130 -20.31 -5.96 -7.48
CA SER A 130 -21.66 -5.70 -8.01
C SER A 130 -21.60 -4.62 -9.10
N GLU A 131 -22.57 -4.60 -10.03
CA GLU A 131 -22.69 -3.60 -11.11
C GLU A 131 -22.60 -2.16 -10.59
N ASN A 132 -23.13 -1.89 -9.40
CA ASN A 132 -23.11 -0.57 -8.77
C ASN A 132 -21.69 -0.16 -8.33
N GLN A 133 -20.93 -1.08 -7.72
CA GLN A 133 -19.53 -0.85 -7.33
C GLN A 133 -18.64 -0.68 -8.57
N CYS A 134 -18.91 -1.46 -9.62
CA CYS A 134 -18.23 -1.32 -10.90
C CYS A 134 -18.39 0.09 -11.49
N GLU A 135 -19.61 0.64 -11.45
CA GLU A 135 -19.89 1.97 -11.98
C GLU A 135 -19.34 3.09 -11.08
N GLU A 136 -19.36 2.94 -9.76
CA GLU A 136 -18.72 3.89 -8.83
C GLU A 136 -17.21 3.98 -9.04
N VAL A 137 -16.53 2.85 -9.23
CA VAL A 137 -15.11 2.79 -9.61
C VAL A 137 -14.88 3.48 -10.96
N ARG A 138 -15.75 3.25 -11.95
CA ARG A 138 -15.66 3.86 -13.29
C ARG A 138 -15.85 5.37 -13.25
N GLN A 139 -16.82 5.86 -12.48
CA GLN A 139 -17.05 7.30 -12.29
C GLN A 139 -15.93 7.96 -11.49
N SER A 140 -15.39 7.30 -10.48
CA SER A 140 -14.29 7.82 -9.67
C SER A 140 -12.99 7.94 -10.49
N LYS A 141 -12.78 7.01 -11.43
CA LYS A 141 -11.71 7.08 -12.44
C LYS A 141 -11.86 8.29 -13.35
N GLU A 142 -13.07 8.57 -13.84
CA GLU A 142 -13.37 9.72 -14.70
C GLU A 142 -13.23 11.06 -13.95
N LYS A 143 -13.62 11.11 -12.67
CA LYS A 143 -13.64 12.34 -11.87
C LYS A 143 -12.36 12.61 -11.06
N ARG A 144 -11.41 11.66 -10.97
CA ARG A 144 -10.19 11.73 -10.12
C ARG A 144 -10.49 12.14 -8.67
N GLN A 145 -11.61 11.67 -8.12
CA GLN A 145 -12.30 12.31 -6.99
C GLN A 145 -11.96 11.80 -5.58
N SER A 146 -10.98 10.92 -5.39
CA SER A 146 -10.54 10.45 -4.06
C SER A 146 -9.76 11.50 -3.24
N GLY A 147 -9.93 12.80 -3.56
CA GLY A 147 -9.09 13.90 -3.13
C GLY A 147 -9.03 14.15 -1.62
N TRP A 148 -10.02 13.67 -0.85
CA TRP A 148 -10.07 13.97 0.59
C TRP A 148 -9.01 13.24 1.42
N LEU A 149 -8.63 12.00 1.05
CA LEU A 149 -7.49 11.31 1.69
C LEU A 149 -6.12 11.90 1.29
N THR A 150 -6.08 12.77 0.28
CA THR A 150 -4.84 13.46 -0.16
C THR A 150 -4.72 14.88 0.37
N ALA A 151 -5.75 15.42 1.02
CA ALA A 151 -5.79 16.77 1.55
C ALA A 151 -5.97 16.74 3.07
N THR A 152 -5.45 17.75 3.77
CA THR A 152 -5.72 17.89 5.21
C THR A 152 -7.19 18.27 5.40
N PRO A 153 -7.98 17.51 6.17
CA PRO A 153 -9.37 17.84 6.43
C PRO A 153 -9.46 19.08 7.31
N LEU A 154 -9.68 20.25 6.71
CA LEU A 154 -9.85 21.51 7.43
C LEU A 154 -11.33 21.79 7.64
N LYS A 155 -11.70 22.05 8.91
CA LYS A 155 -13.07 22.42 9.30
C LYS A 155 -13.58 23.64 8.54
N GLU A 156 -12.69 24.59 8.27
CA GLU A 156 -12.97 25.83 7.53
C GLU A 156 -13.46 25.61 6.09
N HIS A 157 -13.17 24.44 5.51
CA HIS A 157 -13.58 24.07 4.16
C HIS A 157 -14.73 23.04 4.14
N GLY A 158 -15.40 22.83 5.27
CA GLY A 158 -16.46 21.82 5.37
C GLY A 158 -15.95 20.38 5.23
N MET A 159 -14.63 20.17 5.31
CA MET A 159 -13.98 18.88 5.12
C MET A 159 -13.92 18.05 6.42
N ASN A 160 -14.80 18.32 7.37
CA ASN A 160 -14.89 17.58 8.63
C ASN A 160 -16.02 16.56 8.51
N LEU A 161 -15.76 15.44 7.83
CA LEU A 161 -16.77 14.41 7.61
C LEU A 161 -17.10 13.69 8.92
N SER A 162 -18.38 13.42 9.13
CA SER A 162 -18.85 12.46 10.12
C SER A 162 -18.32 11.06 9.81
N PRO A 163 -18.32 10.13 10.79
CA PRO A 163 -17.91 8.75 10.54
C PRO A 163 -18.67 8.06 9.40
N ASP A 164 -19.92 8.45 9.13
CA ASP A 164 -20.71 7.89 8.03
C ASP A 164 -20.33 8.52 6.68
N GLU A 165 -20.19 9.84 6.61
CA GLU A 165 -19.72 10.54 5.39
C GLU A 165 -18.29 10.12 5.00
N PHE A 166 -17.41 9.87 5.98
CA PHE A 166 -16.09 9.29 5.72
C PHE A 166 -16.21 7.94 5.03
N ARG A 167 -17.16 7.10 5.46
CA ARG A 167 -17.33 5.75 4.93
C ARG A 167 -17.97 5.77 3.56
N ASP A 168 -18.95 6.63 3.33
CA ASP A 168 -19.55 6.81 2.01
C ASP A 168 -18.49 7.29 0.99
N ALA A 169 -17.61 8.20 1.41
CA ALA A 169 -16.47 8.64 0.60
C ALA A 169 -15.40 7.56 0.36
N MET A 170 -15.40 6.49 1.16
CA MET A 170 -14.47 5.38 1.11
C MET A 170 -15.05 4.12 0.48
N THR A 171 -16.35 4.10 0.19
CA THR A 171 -17.01 2.92 -0.37
C THR A 171 -16.64 2.83 -1.85
N ILE A 172 -16.15 1.65 -2.24
CA ILE A 172 -15.65 1.29 -3.58
C ILE A 172 -16.47 0.10 -4.08
#